data_AF-A0AAJ7RFJ5-F1
#
_entry.id   AF-A0AAJ7RFJ5-F1
#
_cell.length_a   1.000
_cell.length_b   1.000
_cell.length_c   1.000
_cell.angle_alpha   90.00
_cell.angle_beta   90.00
_cell.angle_gamma   90.00
#
_symmetry.space_group_name_H-M   'P 1'
#
loop_
_entity.id
_entity.type
_entity.pdbx_description
1 polymer ?
#
loop_
_entity_poly.entity_id
_entity_poly.type
_entity_poly.pdbx_seq_one_letter_code
_entity_poly.pdbx_strand_id
1 'polypeptide(L)'
;MLFYILSMCSTGYTLMLRFRFFNNPDLPFDDYLFNLIFICVAAAHWILLSAALLSAKRIAEYLSTWNEFQRHYHSVTRRRIQLNFKKRATILLMATIIHGIIHPLIQVLLLGTFTFSEATSYEYIIFLQGYLSVFWESQCRSIIMTARGLRESMKKELTTNPLTIRVEQYRILWQHISDVINKFSRASHIIFGCYSMCLYTIVMVSGYCLLSHLLSEREQIFSNKLGGYLVAILFHAMNLFVLCYCSHQMRREVVEFVVEDLTELKVHRLKFNQQKEVFLFLGSISMNDPRLILLGNHTIGMSTISNYVSTWAMYYLVLLQFKVTLPRDS
;
A
#
# COMPACT_ATOMS: atom_id res chain seq x y z
N MET A 1 -22.13 -14.08 0.14
CA MET A 1 -21.44 -15.39 0.20
C MET A 1 -21.47 -16.11 -1.14
N LEU A 2 -22.63 -16.29 -1.79
CA LEU A 2 -22.74 -16.94 -3.10
C LEU A 2 -21.88 -16.29 -4.20
N PHE A 3 -21.97 -14.97 -4.38
CA PHE A 3 -21.15 -14.21 -5.34
C PHE A 3 -19.64 -14.43 -5.14
N TYR A 4 -19.21 -14.49 -3.89
CA TYR A 4 -17.81 -14.71 -3.52
C TYR A 4 -17.32 -16.12 -3.89
N ILE A 5 -18.13 -17.14 -3.60
CA ILE A 5 -17.83 -18.52 -3.96
C ILE A 5 -17.76 -18.66 -5.49
N LEU A 6 -18.70 -18.06 -6.21
CA LEU A 6 -18.71 -18.05 -7.67
C LEU A 6 -17.46 -17.37 -8.24
N SER A 7 -17.05 -16.23 -7.70
CA SER A 7 -15.84 -15.54 -8.13
C SER A 7 -14.56 -16.36 -7.84
N MET A 8 -14.51 -17.07 -6.70
CA MET A 8 -13.42 -18.00 -6.38
C MET A 8 -13.34 -19.16 -7.38
N CYS A 9 -14.47 -19.79 -7.69
CA CYS A 9 -14.49 -20.87 -8.69
C CYS A 9 -14.10 -20.36 -10.08
N SER A 10 -14.56 -19.17 -10.47
CA SER A 10 -14.24 -18.53 -11.76
C SER A 10 -12.75 -18.21 -11.88
N THR A 11 -12.15 -17.61 -10.85
CA THR A 11 -10.71 -17.29 -10.84
C THR A 11 -9.85 -18.55 -10.79
N GLY A 12 -10.27 -19.59 -10.07
CA GLY A 12 -9.61 -20.90 -10.07
C GLY A 12 -9.64 -21.56 -11.45
N TYR A 13 -10.78 -21.52 -12.13
CA TYR A 13 -10.92 -22.04 -13.49
C TYR A 13 -10.04 -21.28 -14.50
N THR A 14 -10.06 -19.95 -14.46
CA THR A 14 -9.19 -19.11 -15.31
C THR A 14 -7.70 -19.37 -15.04
N LEU A 15 -7.31 -19.55 -13.77
CA LEU A 15 -5.93 -19.90 -13.42
C LEU A 15 -5.53 -21.26 -14.04
N MET A 16 -6.38 -22.28 -13.96
CA MET A 16 -6.13 -23.58 -14.59
C MET A 16 -6.00 -23.48 -16.12
N LEU A 17 -6.85 -22.69 -16.77
CA LEU A 17 -6.75 -22.43 -18.22
C LEU A 17 -5.40 -21.79 -18.57
N ARG A 18 -4.97 -20.77 -17.81
CA ARG A 18 -3.69 -20.09 -18.04
C ARG A 18 -2.48 -20.99 -17.77
N PHE A 19 -2.56 -21.90 -16.80
CA PHE A 19 -1.51 -22.92 -16.62
C PHE A 19 -1.41 -23.89 -17.81
N ARG A 20 -2.54 -24.26 -18.44
CA ARG A 20 -2.52 -25.13 -19.63
C ARG A 20 -1.82 -24.48 -20.83
N PHE A 21 -1.83 -23.16 -20.93
CA PHE A 21 -1.08 -22.44 -21.98
C PHE A 21 0.43 -22.68 -21.89
N PHE A 22 0.98 -22.98 -20.71
CA PHE A 22 2.39 -23.31 -20.56
C PHE A 22 2.78 -24.70 -21.07
N ASN A 23 1.81 -25.57 -21.34
CA ASN A 23 2.06 -26.88 -21.90
C ASN A 23 2.19 -26.87 -23.44
N ASN A 24 2.01 -25.71 -24.09
CA ASN A 24 2.22 -25.57 -25.52
C ASN A 24 3.71 -25.27 -25.81
N PRO A 25 4.43 -26.19 -26.48
CA PRO A 25 5.87 -26.05 -26.72
C PRO A 25 6.21 -24.94 -27.73
N ASP A 26 5.25 -24.56 -28.59
CA ASP A 26 5.46 -23.58 -29.67
C ASP A 26 5.16 -22.13 -29.25
N LEU A 27 4.93 -21.86 -27.96
CA LEU A 27 4.55 -20.52 -27.50
C LEU A 27 5.77 -19.58 -27.50
N PRO A 28 5.70 -18.40 -28.14
CA PRO A 28 6.75 -17.40 -28.05
C PRO A 28 7.04 -17.02 -26.59
N PHE A 29 8.31 -16.81 -26.26
CA PHE A 29 8.74 -16.43 -24.91
C PHE A 29 8.02 -15.18 -24.36
N ASP A 30 7.74 -14.20 -25.21
CA ASP A 30 7.02 -12.98 -24.81
C ASP A 30 5.54 -13.29 -24.43
N ASP A 31 4.89 -14.25 -25.08
CA ASP A 31 3.53 -14.71 -24.71
C ASP A 31 3.54 -15.62 -23.45
N TYR A 32 4.67 -16.30 -23.16
CA TYR A 32 4.89 -17.00 -21.89
C TYR A 32 4.92 -16.01 -20.71
N LEU A 33 5.76 -14.98 -20.82
CA LEU A 33 5.92 -13.99 -19.77
C LEU A 33 4.65 -13.17 -19.54
N PHE A 34 3.88 -12.97 -20.60
CA PHE A 34 2.55 -12.38 -20.55
C PHE A 34 1.56 -13.23 -19.73
N ASN A 35 1.48 -14.54 -19.97
CA ASN A 35 0.62 -15.44 -19.17
C ASN A 35 1.02 -15.48 -17.69
N LEU A 36 2.31 -15.30 -17.39
CA LEU A 36 2.81 -15.21 -16.03
C LEU A 36 2.19 -14.02 -15.26
N ILE A 37 1.97 -12.87 -15.90
CA ILE A 37 1.31 -11.70 -15.26
C ILE A 37 -0.08 -12.08 -14.76
N PHE A 38 -0.90 -12.70 -15.60
CA PHE A 38 -2.25 -13.13 -15.26
C PHE A 38 -2.28 -14.17 -14.15
N ILE A 39 -1.31 -15.08 -14.15
CA ILE A 39 -1.15 -16.07 -13.08
C ILE A 39 -0.74 -15.40 -11.77
N CYS A 40 0.18 -14.44 -11.79
CA CYS A 40 0.54 -13.67 -10.61
C CYS A 40 -0.66 -12.90 -10.03
N VAL A 41 -1.46 -12.25 -10.89
CA VAL A 41 -2.68 -11.54 -10.49
C VAL A 41 -3.71 -12.52 -9.90
N ALA A 42 -3.94 -13.66 -10.54
CA ALA A 42 -4.88 -14.67 -10.06
C ALA A 42 -4.43 -15.34 -8.74
N ALA A 43 -3.14 -15.68 -8.63
CA ALA A 43 -2.57 -16.25 -7.41
C ALA A 43 -2.64 -15.27 -6.24
N ALA A 44 -2.47 -13.96 -6.49
CA ALA A 44 -2.61 -12.93 -5.47
C ALA A 44 -3.96 -12.99 -4.77
N HIS A 45 -5.04 -13.34 -5.48
CA HIS A 45 -6.38 -13.44 -4.91
C HIS A 45 -6.46 -14.44 -3.75
N TRP A 46 -5.94 -15.64 -3.97
CA TRP A 46 -5.96 -16.75 -3.00
C TRP A 46 -5.02 -16.49 -1.83
N ILE A 47 -3.86 -15.91 -2.10
CA ILE A 47 -2.88 -15.53 -1.07
C ILE A 47 -3.47 -14.45 -0.17
N LEU A 48 -4.09 -13.42 -0.74
CA LEU A 48 -4.68 -12.31 0.01
C LEU A 48 -5.85 -12.74 0.87
N LEU A 49 -6.72 -13.65 0.38
CA LEU A 49 -7.77 -14.22 1.21
C LEU A 49 -7.20 -14.96 2.42
N SER A 50 -6.23 -15.85 2.17
CA SER A 50 -5.62 -16.65 3.22
C SER A 50 -4.96 -15.76 4.27
N ALA A 51 -4.25 -14.71 3.81
CA ALA A 51 -3.67 -13.70 4.68
C ALA A 51 -4.74 -12.96 5.52
N ALA A 52 -5.89 -12.62 4.93
CA ALA A 52 -6.97 -11.94 5.63
C ALA A 52 -7.57 -12.80 6.77
N LEU A 53 -7.78 -14.09 6.52
CA LEU A 53 -8.27 -15.04 7.53
C LEU A 53 -7.29 -15.18 8.69
N LEU A 54 -5.99 -15.30 8.39
CA LEU A 54 -4.92 -15.37 9.40
C LEU A 54 -4.78 -14.10 10.23
N SER A 55 -5.26 -12.96 9.71
CA SER A 55 -5.19 -11.66 10.38
C SER A 55 -6.47 -11.25 11.12
N ALA A 56 -7.57 -12.00 11.00
CA ALA A 56 -8.89 -11.58 11.52
C ALA A 56 -8.87 -11.20 13.01
N LYS A 57 -8.26 -12.03 13.88
CA LYS A 57 -8.14 -11.73 15.31
C LYS A 57 -7.34 -10.44 15.57
N ARG A 58 -6.23 -10.26 14.85
CA ARG A 58 -5.35 -9.07 14.97
C ARG A 58 -6.06 -7.80 14.50
N ILE A 59 -6.90 -7.90 13.47
CA ILE A 59 -7.75 -6.79 12.99
C ILE A 59 -8.76 -6.40 14.08
N ALA A 60 -9.39 -7.36 14.76
CA ALA A 60 -10.32 -7.06 15.85
C ALA A 60 -9.63 -6.35 17.03
N GLU A 61 -8.43 -6.80 17.41
CA GLU A 61 -7.60 -6.16 18.45
C GLU A 61 -7.21 -4.72 18.07
N TYR A 62 -6.84 -4.50 16.80
CA TYR A 62 -6.57 -3.17 16.26
C TYR A 62 -7.79 -2.24 16.38
N LEU A 63 -8.97 -2.69 15.95
CA LEU A 63 -10.20 -1.89 16.02
C LEU A 63 -10.61 -1.59 17.47
N SER A 64 -10.41 -2.53 18.39
CA SER A 64 -10.65 -2.32 19.82
C SER A 64 -9.75 -1.22 20.39
N THR A 65 -8.47 -1.20 19.98
CA THR A 65 -7.50 -0.19 20.42
C THR A 65 -7.88 1.21 19.96
N TRP A 66 -8.43 1.36 18.75
CA TRP A 66 -8.99 2.64 18.30
C TRP A 66 -10.12 3.15 19.19
N ASN A 67 -11.03 2.27 19.61
CA ASN A 67 -12.13 2.63 20.50
C ASN A 67 -11.64 3.07 21.88
N GLU A 68 -10.60 2.43 22.41
CA GLU A 68 -9.96 2.84 23.65
C GLU A 68 -9.25 4.19 23.51
N PHE A 69 -8.47 4.35 22.43
CA PHE A 69 -7.79 5.60 22.13
C PHE A 69 -8.77 6.78 22.01
N GLN A 70 -9.88 6.61 21.29
CA GLN A 70 -10.88 7.66 21.11
C GLN A 70 -11.48 8.14 22.45
N ARG A 71 -11.72 7.20 23.38
CA ARG A 71 -12.21 7.53 24.73
C ARG A 71 -11.17 8.34 25.52
N HIS A 72 -9.91 7.92 25.48
CA HIS A 72 -8.83 8.63 26.17
C HIS A 72 -8.52 10.01 25.55
N TYR A 73 -8.54 10.11 24.22
CA TYR A 73 -8.39 11.37 23.51
C TYR A 73 -9.45 12.39 23.94
N HIS A 74 -10.71 11.95 24.06
CA HIS A 74 -11.80 12.81 24.48
C HIS A 74 -11.67 13.26 25.94
N SER A 75 -11.21 12.38 26.84
CA SER A 75 -11.06 12.74 28.27
C SER A 75 -9.98 13.79 28.50
N VAL A 76 -8.88 13.74 27.74
CA VAL A 76 -7.76 14.69 27.85
C VAL A 76 -8.04 15.98 27.10
N THR A 77 -8.41 15.91 25.83
CA THR A 77 -8.52 17.10 24.96
C THR A 77 -9.89 17.78 25.02
N ARG A 78 -10.91 17.10 25.58
CA ARG A 78 -12.34 17.47 25.51
C ARG A 78 -12.86 17.67 24.08
N ARG A 79 -12.13 17.18 23.07
CA ARG A 79 -12.49 17.23 21.66
C ARG A 79 -12.79 15.83 21.13
N ARG A 80 -13.51 15.76 20.01
CA ARG A 80 -13.67 14.52 19.24
C ARG A 80 -12.64 14.52 18.12
N ILE A 81 -12.12 13.34 17.77
CA ILE A 81 -11.22 13.18 16.62
C ILE A 81 -12.01 13.52 15.36
N GLN A 82 -11.55 14.54 14.62
CA GLN A 82 -12.17 14.94 13.37
C GLN A 82 -11.44 14.27 12.21
N LEU A 83 -12.01 13.17 11.72
CA LEU A 83 -11.38 12.38 10.69
C LEU A 83 -11.63 12.89 9.27
N ASN A 84 -12.65 13.72 8.99
CA ASN A 84 -12.98 14.44 7.73
C ASN A 84 -12.52 13.83 6.37
N PHE A 85 -12.31 12.52 6.26
CA PHE A 85 -11.81 11.84 5.06
C PHE A 85 -12.91 11.13 4.29
N LYS A 86 -14.15 11.11 4.82
CA LYS A 86 -15.30 10.40 4.22
C LYS A 86 -15.48 10.73 2.74
N LYS A 87 -15.52 12.02 2.38
CA LYS A 87 -15.67 12.46 0.98
C LYS A 87 -14.57 11.90 0.08
N ARG A 88 -13.31 11.96 0.55
CA ARG A 88 -12.15 11.46 -0.19
C ARG A 88 -12.20 9.93 -0.33
N ALA A 89 -12.49 9.19 0.74
CA ALA A 89 -12.63 7.75 0.68
C ALA A 89 -13.76 7.31 -0.26
N THR A 90 -14.90 8.02 -0.26
CA THR A 90 -15.99 7.77 -1.20
C THR A 90 -15.55 8.00 -2.64
N ILE A 91 -14.87 9.12 -2.93
CA ILE A 91 -14.35 9.41 -4.28
C ILE A 91 -13.38 8.32 -4.74
N LEU A 92 -12.44 7.92 -3.89
CA LEU A 92 -11.45 6.89 -4.20
C LEU A 92 -12.10 5.53 -4.41
N LEU A 93 -13.09 5.15 -3.59
CA LEU A 93 -13.83 3.90 -3.75
C LEU A 93 -14.63 3.88 -5.06
N MET A 94 -15.29 4.98 -5.42
CA MET A 94 -15.98 5.09 -6.70
C MET A 94 -15.01 4.99 -7.88
N ALA A 95 -13.84 5.63 -7.78
CA ALA A 95 -12.78 5.52 -8.78
C ALA A 95 -12.28 4.06 -8.91
N THR A 96 -12.15 3.33 -7.80
CA THR A 96 -11.79 1.91 -7.80
C THR A 96 -12.84 1.04 -8.49
N ILE A 97 -14.14 1.28 -8.25
CA ILE A 97 -15.22 0.54 -8.93
C ILE A 97 -15.14 0.76 -10.44
N ILE A 98 -15.05 2.03 -10.86
CA ILE A 98 -14.95 2.40 -12.29
C ILE A 98 -13.70 1.76 -12.91
N HIS A 99 -12.56 1.81 -12.22
CA HIS A 99 -11.32 1.20 -12.70
C HIS A 99 -11.42 -0.33 -12.79
N GLY A 100 -12.11 -0.97 -11.84
CA GLY A 100 -12.34 -2.42 -11.85
C GLY A 100 -13.06 -2.90 -13.10
N ILE A 101 -13.97 -2.10 -13.65
CA ILE A 101 -14.70 -2.41 -14.90
C ILE A 101 -13.86 -2.03 -16.13
N ILE A 102 -13.28 -0.82 -16.14
CA ILE A 102 -12.55 -0.31 -17.31
C ILE A 102 -11.27 -1.10 -17.58
N HIS A 103 -10.53 -1.49 -16.53
CA HIS A 103 -9.23 -2.12 -16.69
C HIS A 103 -9.30 -3.46 -17.44
N PRO A 104 -10.12 -4.46 -17.05
CA PRO A 104 -10.25 -5.71 -17.79
C PRO A 104 -10.73 -5.49 -19.23
N LEU A 105 -11.65 -4.56 -19.48
CA LEU A 105 -12.14 -4.26 -20.83
C LEU A 105 -11.05 -3.71 -21.74
N ILE A 106 -10.24 -2.77 -21.23
CA ILE A 106 -9.06 -2.27 -21.95
C ILE A 106 -8.10 -3.42 -22.24
N GLN A 107 -7.87 -4.32 -21.28
CA GLN A 107 -6.98 -5.47 -21.47
C GLN A 107 -7.50 -6.45 -22.52
N VAL A 108 -8.82 -6.70 -22.61
CA VAL A 108 -9.43 -7.51 -23.70
C VAL A 108 -9.12 -6.90 -25.07
N LEU A 109 -9.32 -5.58 -25.20
CA LEU A 109 -9.12 -4.87 -26.47
C LEU A 109 -7.65 -4.80 -26.88
N LEU A 110 -6.76 -4.54 -25.92
CA LEU A 110 -5.35 -4.27 -26.21
C LEU A 110 -4.52 -5.53 -26.39
N LEU A 111 -4.86 -6.63 -25.70
CA LEU A 111 -4.00 -7.80 -25.67
C LEU A 111 -4.41 -8.91 -26.63
N GLY A 112 -5.68 -8.96 -27.07
CA GLY A 112 -6.21 -9.90 -28.07
C GLY A 112 -6.26 -11.38 -27.64
N THR A 113 -5.38 -11.83 -26.75
CA THR A 113 -5.33 -13.18 -26.15
C THR A 113 -6.11 -13.29 -24.84
N PHE A 114 -6.73 -12.20 -24.42
CA PHE A 114 -7.51 -12.12 -23.19
C PHE A 114 -9.00 -12.12 -23.51
N THR A 115 -9.69 -13.20 -23.16
CA THR A 115 -11.10 -13.37 -23.51
C THR A 115 -12.01 -12.61 -22.56
N PHE A 116 -13.22 -12.28 -23.01
CA PHE A 116 -14.23 -11.62 -22.17
C PHE A 116 -14.60 -12.47 -20.93
N SER A 117 -14.63 -13.80 -21.08
CA SER A 117 -14.88 -14.72 -19.96
C SER A 117 -13.80 -14.62 -18.87
N GLU A 118 -12.54 -14.44 -19.26
CA GLU A 118 -11.45 -14.25 -18.31
C GLU A 118 -11.51 -12.84 -17.70
N ALA A 119 -11.88 -11.82 -18.48
CA ALA A 119 -12.04 -10.46 -17.99
C ALA A 119 -13.02 -10.38 -16.81
N THR A 120 -14.14 -11.11 -16.87
CA THR A 120 -15.11 -11.19 -15.76
C THR A 120 -14.50 -11.82 -14.50
N SER A 121 -13.64 -12.83 -14.64
CA SER A 121 -12.92 -13.42 -13.50
C SER A 121 -11.94 -12.44 -12.86
N TYR A 122 -11.24 -11.64 -13.67
CA TYR A 122 -10.21 -10.71 -13.20
C TYR A 122 -10.76 -9.38 -12.66
N GLU A 123 -11.96 -8.96 -13.08
CA GLU A 123 -12.64 -7.75 -12.59
C GLU A 123 -12.64 -7.68 -11.06
N TYR A 124 -13.05 -8.77 -10.40
CA TYR A 124 -13.10 -8.84 -8.95
C TYR A 124 -11.73 -8.69 -8.28
N ILE A 125 -10.68 -9.25 -8.89
CA ILE A 125 -9.32 -9.17 -8.35
C ILE A 125 -8.80 -7.73 -8.42
N ILE A 126 -8.99 -7.06 -9.55
CA ILE A 126 -8.60 -5.65 -9.72
C ILE A 126 -9.37 -4.76 -8.74
N PHE A 127 -10.67 -5.02 -8.55
CA PHE A 127 -11.47 -4.33 -7.54
C PHE A 127 -10.91 -4.54 -6.12
N LEU A 128 -10.60 -5.79 -5.75
CA LEU A 128 -10.05 -6.12 -4.44
C LEU A 128 -8.70 -5.42 -4.18
N GLN A 129 -7.81 -5.39 -5.17
CA GLN A 129 -6.53 -4.69 -5.07
C GLN A 129 -6.72 -3.20 -4.86
N GLY A 130 -7.57 -2.56 -5.68
CA GLY A 130 -7.89 -1.15 -5.51
C GLY A 130 -8.52 -0.86 -4.14
N TYR A 131 -9.42 -1.72 -3.66
CA TYR A 131 -10.01 -1.60 -2.33
C TYR A 131 -8.96 -1.66 -1.22
N LEU A 132 -7.99 -2.58 -1.29
CA LEU A 132 -6.90 -2.66 -0.31
C LEU A 132 -6.06 -1.39 -0.28
N SER A 133 -5.82 -0.78 -1.44
CA SER A 133 -5.11 0.51 -1.55
C SER A 133 -5.89 1.66 -0.89
N VAL A 134 -7.19 1.77 -1.16
CA VAL A 134 -8.07 2.78 -0.53
C VAL A 134 -8.18 2.55 0.98
N PHE A 135 -8.27 1.29 1.41
CA PHE A 135 -8.27 0.94 2.83
C PHE A 135 -6.98 1.39 3.50
N TRP A 136 -5.81 1.07 2.93
CA TRP A 136 -4.51 1.51 3.45
C TRP A 136 -4.42 3.03 3.59
N GLU A 137 -4.76 3.77 2.53
CA GLU A 137 -4.73 5.22 2.52
C GLU A 137 -5.62 5.80 3.63
N SER A 138 -6.81 5.23 3.80
CA SER A 138 -7.77 5.66 4.82
C SER A 138 -7.24 5.43 6.24
N GLN A 139 -6.59 4.29 6.50
CA GLN A 139 -6.01 4.00 7.82
C GLN A 139 -4.84 4.96 8.13
N CYS A 140 -3.90 5.11 7.20
CA CYS A 140 -2.77 6.04 7.34
C CYS A 140 -3.26 7.48 7.54
N ARG A 141 -4.28 7.91 6.77
CA ARG A 141 -4.87 9.25 6.89
C ARG A 141 -5.58 9.46 8.23
N SER A 142 -6.24 8.43 8.76
CA SER A 142 -6.86 8.49 10.09
C SER A 142 -5.83 8.76 11.19
N ILE A 143 -4.68 8.09 11.11
CA ILE A 143 -3.55 8.27 12.03
C ILE A 143 -2.95 9.66 11.86
N ILE A 144 -2.70 10.09 10.62
CA ILE A 144 -2.19 11.44 10.29
C ILE A 144 -3.07 12.53 10.91
N MET A 145 -4.38 12.45 10.68
CA MET A 145 -5.32 13.47 11.17
C MET A 145 -5.42 13.48 12.69
N THR A 146 -5.32 12.31 13.31
CA THR A 146 -5.28 12.17 14.77
C THR A 146 -4.00 12.81 15.34
N ALA A 147 -2.84 12.51 14.76
CA ALA A 147 -1.56 13.08 15.17
C ALA A 147 -1.54 14.60 15.00
N ARG A 148 -2.00 15.12 13.85
CA ARG A 148 -2.17 16.55 13.61
C ARG A 148 -3.09 17.21 14.64
N GLY A 149 -4.25 16.63 14.90
CA GLY A 149 -5.20 17.15 15.89
C GLY A 149 -4.63 17.17 17.31
N LEU A 150 -3.81 16.18 17.66
CA LEU A 150 -3.07 16.15 18.93
C LEU A 150 -2.06 17.30 19.01
N ARG A 151 -1.22 17.46 17.98
CA ARG A 151 -0.21 18.52 17.87
C ARG A 151 -0.81 19.91 17.93
N GLU A 152 -1.86 20.17 17.15
CA GLU A 152 -2.56 21.46 17.15
C GLU A 152 -3.18 21.78 18.50
N SER A 153 -3.75 20.78 19.19
CA SER A 153 -4.31 20.97 20.52
C SER A 153 -3.22 21.29 21.54
N MET A 154 -2.08 20.58 21.49
CA MET A 154 -0.92 20.85 22.33
C MET A 154 -0.39 22.26 22.12
N LYS A 155 -0.13 22.67 20.87
CA LYS A 155 0.35 24.02 20.54
C LYS A 155 -0.61 25.10 21.03
N LYS A 156 -1.91 24.92 20.84
CA LYS A 156 -2.93 25.88 21.27
C LYS A 156 -2.98 26.00 22.80
N GLU A 157 -2.90 24.88 23.53
CA GLU A 157 -2.93 24.91 24.99
C GLU A 157 -1.64 25.53 25.55
N LEU A 158 -0.49 25.25 24.93
CA LEU A 158 0.79 25.79 25.33
C LEU A 158 0.88 27.31 25.14
N THR A 159 0.28 27.82 24.06
CA THR A 159 0.23 29.27 23.80
C THR A 159 -0.75 29.99 24.71
N THR A 160 -1.89 29.36 25.04
CA THR A 160 -2.94 29.99 25.86
C THR A 160 -2.62 29.92 27.35
N ASN A 161 -2.15 28.76 27.85
CA ASN A 161 -1.94 28.51 29.28
C ASN A 161 -0.63 27.73 29.56
N PRO A 162 0.55 28.33 29.30
CA PRO A 162 1.84 27.63 29.41
C PRO A 162 2.18 27.12 30.82
N LEU A 163 1.58 27.71 31.86
CA LEU A 163 1.86 27.36 33.26
C LEU A 163 1.00 26.22 33.82
N THR A 164 -0.10 25.86 33.13
CA THR A 164 -1.07 24.86 33.58
C THR A 164 -1.19 23.66 32.65
N ILE A 165 -0.63 23.73 31.43
CA ILE A 165 -0.59 22.58 30.52
C ILE A 165 0.07 21.38 31.19
N ARG A 166 -0.46 20.19 30.91
CA ARG A 166 0.10 18.91 31.34
C ARG A 166 0.70 18.19 30.14
N VAL A 167 1.96 18.48 29.83
CA VAL A 167 2.69 17.88 28.68
C VAL A 167 2.72 16.36 28.78
N GLU A 168 2.77 15.83 30.01
CA GLU A 168 2.64 14.40 30.32
C GLU A 168 1.44 13.74 29.63
N GLN A 169 0.27 14.39 29.62
CA GLN A 169 -0.95 13.82 29.02
C GLN A 169 -0.86 13.74 27.50
N TYR A 170 -0.18 14.71 26.87
CA TYR A 170 0.08 14.69 25.44
C TYR A 170 1.11 13.60 25.06
N ARG A 171 2.12 13.39 25.90
CA ARG A 171 3.08 12.29 25.76
C ARG A 171 2.37 10.92 25.83
N ILE A 172 1.49 10.71 26.81
CA ILE A 172 0.70 9.47 26.95
C ILE A 172 -0.21 9.26 25.72
N LEU A 173 -0.91 10.31 25.27
CA LEU A 173 -1.73 10.23 24.06
C LEU A 173 -0.90 9.86 22.83
N TRP A 174 0.27 10.45 22.66
CA TRP A 174 1.18 10.09 21.56
C TRP A 174 1.64 8.63 21.67
N GLN A 175 1.98 8.14 22.87
CA GLN A 175 2.34 6.74 23.08
C GLN A 175 1.19 5.80 22.68
N HIS A 176 -0.06 6.17 22.94
CA HIS A 176 -1.21 5.39 22.49
C HIS A 176 -1.38 5.44 20.96
N ILE A 177 -1.09 6.56 20.29
CA ILE A 177 -1.05 6.62 18.81
C ILE A 177 0.01 5.64 18.29
N SER A 178 1.19 5.59 18.91
CA SER A 178 2.24 4.63 18.56
C SER A 178 1.80 3.17 18.77
N ASP A 179 1.04 2.86 19.82
CA ASP A 179 0.44 1.53 20.01
C ASP A 179 -0.60 1.20 18.92
N VAL A 180 -1.45 2.17 18.54
CA VAL A 180 -2.38 2.02 17.41
C VAL A 180 -1.64 1.69 16.12
N ILE A 181 -0.54 2.39 15.82
CA ILE A 181 0.29 2.11 14.63
C ILE A 181 0.91 0.71 14.71
N ASN A 182 1.45 0.32 15.87
CA ASN A 182 2.08 -0.98 16.06
C ASN A 182 1.08 -2.14 15.92
N LYS A 183 -0.16 -1.96 16.40
CA LYS A 183 -1.24 -2.94 16.22
C LYS A 183 -1.78 -2.95 14.80
N PHE A 184 -1.87 -1.78 14.14
CA PHE A 184 -2.20 -1.72 12.72
C PHE A 184 -1.20 -2.50 11.89
N SER A 185 0.11 -2.23 12.07
CA SER A 185 1.19 -2.95 11.39
C SER A 185 1.11 -4.45 11.64
N ARG A 186 0.89 -4.88 12.89
CA ARG A 186 0.72 -6.31 13.22
C ARG A 186 -0.54 -6.92 12.61
N ALA A 187 -1.63 -6.19 12.47
CA ALA A 187 -2.84 -6.70 11.81
C ALA A 187 -2.67 -6.78 10.29
N SER A 188 -1.91 -5.85 9.70
CA SER A 188 -1.82 -5.64 8.26
C SER A 188 -0.62 -6.33 7.59
N HIS A 189 0.44 -6.68 8.33
CA HIS A 189 1.73 -7.08 7.75
C HIS A 189 1.68 -8.24 6.75
N ILE A 190 0.84 -9.26 6.96
CA ILE A 190 0.73 -10.40 6.02
C ILE A 190 -0.02 -9.95 4.78
N ILE A 191 -1.20 -9.35 4.94
CA ILE A 191 -2.07 -8.92 3.84
C ILE A 191 -1.32 -7.94 2.94
N PHE A 192 -0.76 -6.89 3.52
CA PHE A 192 -0.08 -5.84 2.77
C PHE A 192 1.32 -6.25 2.31
N GLY A 193 1.98 -7.19 3.00
CA GLY A 193 3.22 -7.80 2.54
C GLY A 193 3.03 -8.62 1.27
N CYS A 194 2.04 -9.51 1.27
CA CYS A 194 1.67 -10.26 0.07
C CYS A 194 1.20 -9.31 -1.04
N TYR A 195 0.37 -8.32 -0.71
CA TYR A 195 -0.11 -7.34 -1.68
C TYR A 195 1.04 -6.57 -2.34
N SER A 196 1.98 -6.04 -1.56
CA SER A 196 3.13 -5.29 -2.11
C SER A 196 4.03 -6.17 -2.97
N MET A 197 4.23 -7.44 -2.59
CA MET A 197 4.98 -8.40 -3.40
C MET A 197 4.29 -8.68 -4.75
N CYS A 198 2.96 -8.87 -4.74
CA CYS A 198 2.20 -9.05 -5.97
C CYS A 198 2.29 -7.83 -6.90
N LEU A 199 2.10 -6.62 -6.35
CA LEU A 199 2.26 -5.38 -7.12
C LEU A 199 3.67 -5.25 -7.70
N TYR A 200 4.70 -5.54 -6.88
CA TYR A 200 6.09 -5.52 -7.30
C TYR A 200 6.35 -6.45 -8.49
N THR A 201 5.91 -7.71 -8.40
CA THR A 201 6.11 -8.70 -9.47
C THR A 201 5.37 -8.31 -10.74
N ILE A 202 4.14 -7.80 -10.63
CA ILE A 202 3.35 -7.39 -11.81
C ILE A 202 4.02 -6.22 -12.53
N VAL A 203 4.48 -5.20 -11.80
CA VAL A 203 5.19 -4.06 -12.40
C VAL A 203 6.51 -4.50 -13.03
N MET A 204 7.25 -5.39 -12.35
CA MET A 204 8.51 -5.94 -12.87
C MET A 204 8.29 -6.67 -14.20
N VAL A 205 7.40 -7.65 -14.22
CA VAL A 205 7.17 -8.47 -15.41
C VAL A 205 6.60 -7.61 -16.55
N SER A 206 5.63 -6.74 -16.26
CA SER A 206 5.05 -5.84 -17.27
C SER A 206 6.07 -4.85 -17.83
N GLY A 207 6.97 -4.33 -16.99
CA GLY A 207 8.03 -3.42 -17.42
C GLY A 207 9.06 -4.11 -18.30
N TYR A 208 9.42 -5.37 -18.01
CA TYR A 208 10.23 -6.16 -18.93
C TYR A 208 9.49 -6.40 -20.25
N CYS A 209 8.22 -6.83 -20.25
CA CYS A 209 7.46 -7.04 -21.48
C CYS A 209 7.42 -5.77 -22.36
N LEU A 210 7.20 -4.61 -21.74
CA LEU A 210 7.21 -3.33 -22.42
C LEU A 210 8.58 -3.05 -23.08
N LEU A 211 9.66 -3.21 -22.32
CA LEU A 211 11.01 -2.92 -22.81
C LEU A 211 11.49 -3.93 -23.87
N SER A 212 11.17 -5.21 -23.66
CA SER A 212 11.40 -6.32 -24.59
C SER A 212 10.72 -6.05 -25.94
N HIS A 213 9.49 -5.55 -25.92
CA HIS A 213 8.73 -5.21 -27.12
C HIS A 213 9.28 -3.96 -27.82
N LEU A 214 9.67 -2.93 -27.07
CA LEU A 214 10.27 -1.70 -27.63
C LEU A 214 11.60 -1.94 -28.35
N LEU A 215 12.37 -2.95 -27.92
CA LEU A 215 13.68 -3.28 -28.50
C LEU A 215 13.61 -4.31 -29.64
N SER A 216 12.46 -4.97 -29.84
CA SER A 216 12.26 -5.90 -30.95
C SER A 216 11.99 -5.14 -32.26
N GLU A 217 12.97 -5.11 -33.17
CA GLU A 217 12.85 -4.49 -34.51
C GLU A 217 11.68 -5.02 -35.36
N ARG A 218 11.24 -6.27 -35.12
CA ARG A 218 10.14 -6.93 -35.85
C ARG A 218 8.74 -6.45 -35.43
N GLU A 219 8.62 -5.78 -34.28
CA GLU A 219 7.33 -5.41 -33.66
C GLU A 219 7.10 -3.89 -33.58
N GLN A 220 7.93 -3.09 -34.28
CA GLN A 220 7.84 -1.62 -34.32
C GLN A 220 6.53 -1.06 -34.93
N ILE A 221 5.66 -1.90 -35.48
CA ILE A 221 4.29 -1.47 -35.81
C ILE A 221 3.52 -1.43 -34.50
N PHE A 222 3.30 -0.24 -33.94
CA PHE A 222 2.42 0.07 -32.78
C PHE A 222 1.42 -1.05 -32.47
N SER A 223 1.86 -2.05 -31.70
CA SER A 223 1.01 -3.18 -31.36
C SER A 223 0.13 -2.74 -30.22
N ASN A 224 -1.18 -3.02 -30.30
CA ASN A 224 -2.13 -2.74 -29.23
C ASN A 224 -1.65 -3.32 -27.88
N LYS A 225 -0.81 -4.37 -27.91
CA LYS A 225 -0.17 -5.00 -26.73
C LYS A 225 0.65 -4.02 -25.88
N LEU A 226 1.33 -3.05 -26.49
CA LEU A 226 2.13 -2.05 -25.79
C LEU A 226 1.28 -1.19 -24.84
N GLY A 227 0.08 -0.81 -25.29
CA GLY A 227 -0.88 -0.10 -24.45
C GLY A 227 -1.33 -0.93 -23.24
N GLY A 228 -1.52 -2.24 -23.43
CA GLY A 228 -1.90 -3.16 -22.35
C GLY A 228 -0.87 -3.19 -21.21
N TYR A 229 0.42 -3.27 -21.57
CA TYR A 229 1.53 -3.24 -20.61
C TYR A 229 1.61 -1.90 -19.87
N LEU A 230 1.47 -0.78 -20.57
CA LEU A 230 1.48 0.55 -19.96
C LEU A 230 0.35 0.72 -18.95
N VAL A 231 -0.87 0.29 -19.29
CA VAL A 231 -2.03 0.35 -18.38
C VAL A 231 -1.80 -0.52 -17.14
N ALA A 232 -1.22 -1.71 -17.31
CA ALA A 232 -0.86 -2.58 -16.19
C ALA A 232 0.18 -1.93 -15.28
N ILE A 233 1.28 -1.40 -15.84
CA ILE A 233 2.34 -0.72 -15.08
C ILE A 233 1.78 0.47 -14.31
N LEU A 234 1.06 1.37 -14.99
CA LEU A 234 0.55 2.61 -14.39
C LEU A 234 -0.35 2.32 -13.19
N PHE A 235 -1.28 1.38 -13.30
CA PHE A 235 -2.18 1.04 -12.20
C PHE A 235 -1.43 0.41 -11.02
N HIS A 236 -0.60 -0.60 -11.27
CA HIS A 236 0.05 -1.35 -10.18
C HIS A 236 1.16 -0.53 -9.53
N ALA A 237 1.91 0.26 -10.30
CA ALA A 237 2.91 1.19 -9.79
C ALA A 237 2.26 2.32 -8.97
N MET A 238 1.11 2.85 -9.40
CA MET A 238 0.38 3.86 -8.63
C MET A 238 -0.07 3.32 -7.27
N ASN A 239 -0.61 2.09 -7.23
CA ASN A 239 -0.98 1.44 -5.97
C ASN A 239 0.24 1.23 -5.06
N LEU A 240 1.37 0.80 -5.61
CA LEU A 240 2.63 0.63 -4.87
C LEU A 240 3.15 1.96 -4.33
N PHE A 241 3.05 3.02 -5.12
CA PHE A 241 3.38 4.38 -4.72
C PHE A 241 2.49 4.85 -3.55
N VAL A 242 1.17 4.65 -3.65
CA VAL A 242 0.23 5.01 -2.57
C VAL A 242 0.59 4.31 -1.25
N LEU A 243 0.93 3.01 -1.28
CA LEU A 243 1.37 2.29 -0.08
C LEU A 243 2.58 2.97 0.57
N CYS A 244 3.61 3.24 -0.21
CA CYS A 244 4.87 3.81 0.28
C CYS A 244 4.72 5.27 0.74
N TYR A 245 4.03 6.09 -0.06
CA TYR A 245 3.81 7.50 0.21
C TYR A 245 2.97 7.71 1.47
N CYS A 246 1.87 6.96 1.63
CA CYS A 246 1.02 7.10 2.82
C CYS A 246 1.74 6.66 4.10
N SER A 247 2.55 5.59 4.03
CA SER A 247 3.37 5.13 5.14
C SER A 247 4.40 6.17 5.56
N HIS A 248 5.08 6.76 4.57
CA HIS A 248 6.06 7.80 4.79
C HIS A 248 5.41 9.04 5.41
N GLN A 249 4.34 9.56 4.80
CA GLN A 249 3.62 10.73 5.31
C GLN A 249 3.09 10.53 6.73
N MET A 250 2.59 9.33 7.05
CA MET A 250 2.14 9.01 8.40
C MET A 250 3.27 9.12 9.42
N ARG A 251 4.43 8.55 9.13
CA ARG A 251 5.60 8.64 10.01
C ARG A 251 6.05 10.08 10.21
N ARG A 252 6.10 10.89 9.14
CA ARG A 252 6.46 12.32 9.25
C ARG A 252 5.56 13.07 10.23
N GLU A 253 4.26 12.82 10.17
CA GLU A 253 3.27 13.49 11.03
C GLU A 253 3.32 13.06 12.49
N VAL A 254 3.63 11.79 12.74
CA VAL A 254 3.66 11.22 14.10
C VAL A 254 5.01 11.44 14.78
N VAL A 255 6.09 11.55 14.01
CA VAL A 255 7.46 11.63 14.54
C VAL A 255 8.06 12.99 14.23
N GLU A 256 8.43 13.25 12.97
CA GLU A 256 9.21 14.42 12.57
C GLU A 256 8.56 15.72 13.04
N PHE A 257 7.29 15.91 12.70
CA PHE A 257 6.60 17.15 13.05
C PHE A 257 6.25 17.26 14.53
N VAL A 258 6.16 16.16 15.27
CA VAL A 258 6.02 16.23 16.75
C VAL A 258 7.35 16.66 17.37
N VAL A 259 8.47 16.15 16.87
CA VAL A 259 9.81 16.53 17.32
C VAL A 259 10.10 18.01 17.01
N GLU A 260 9.79 18.46 15.80
CA GLU A 260 9.88 19.87 15.41
C GLU A 260 9.06 20.75 16.36
N ASP A 261 7.78 20.40 16.56
CA ASP A 261 6.89 21.14 17.44
C ASP A 261 7.41 21.23 18.88
N LEU A 262 7.94 20.14 19.44
CA LEU A 262 8.48 20.08 20.79
C LEU A 262 9.79 20.86 20.93
N THR A 263 10.60 20.89 19.89
CA THR A 263 11.90 21.58 19.87
C THR A 263 11.73 23.09 19.70
N GLU A 264 10.73 23.52 18.92
CA GLU A 264 10.38 24.94 18.75
C GLU A 264 9.75 25.56 20.02
N LEU A 265 9.36 24.74 21.00
CA LEU A 265 8.81 25.27 22.23
C LEU A 265 9.85 26.12 22.96
N LYS A 266 9.42 27.29 23.42
CA LYS A 266 10.23 28.12 24.33
C LYS A 266 10.24 27.45 25.71
N VAL A 267 11.00 26.37 25.86
CA VAL A 267 11.06 25.50 27.06
C VAL A 267 11.28 26.32 28.34
N HIS A 268 12.07 27.38 28.26
CA HIS A 268 12.33 28.34 29.34
C HIS A 268 11.08 29.01 29.94
N ARG A 269 9.96 29.08 29.20
CA ARG A 269 8.68 29.63 29.68
C ARG A 269 7.84 28.62 30.47
N LEU A 270 8.27 27.36 30.50
CA LEU A 270 7.59 26.28 31.20
C LEU A 270 8.18 26.09 32.60
N LYS A 271 7.36 25.58 33.52
CA LYS A 271 7.84 25.14 34.84
C LYS A 271 8.85 24.00 34.68
N PHE A 272 9.82 23.90 35.60
CA PHE A 272 10.87 22.86 35.58
C PHE A 272 10.31 21.44 35.34
N ASN A 273 9.21 21.07 36.01
CA ASN A 273 8.57 19.76 35.80
C ASN A 273 8.07 19.56 34.36
N GLN A 274 7.52 20.59 33.73
CA GLN A 274 7.05 20.52 32.33
C GLN A 274 8.22 20.49 31.35
N GLN A 275 9.33 21.19 31.66
CA GLN A 275 10.56 21.10 30.86
C GLN A 275 11.09 19.68 30.85
N LYS A 276 11.16 19.03 32.03
CA LYS A 276 11.53 17.62 32.16
C LYS A 276 10.62 16.70 31.34
N GLU A 277 9.31 16.94 31.37
CA GLU A 277 8.36 16.15 30.55
C GLU A 277 8.57 16.32 29.04
N VAL A 278 8.95 17.51 28.55
CA VAL A 278 9.31 17.70 27.13
C VAL A 278 10.50 16.82 26.74
N PHE A 279 11.55 16.77 27.58
CA PHE A 279 12.70 15.88 27.34
C PHE A 279 12.30 14.39 27.39
N LEU A 280 11.45 14.00 28.34
CA LEU A 280 10.93 12.63 28.41
C LEU A 280 10.07 12.28 27.19
N PHE A 281 9.35 13.25 26.63
CA PHE A 281 8.58 13.08 25.41
C PHE A 281 9.50 12.88 24.21
N LEU A 282 10.49 13.75 23.99
CA LEU A 282 11.49 13.57 22.94
C LEU A 282 12.23 12.23 23.07
N GLY A 283 12.61 11.84 24.29
CA GLY A 283 13.19 10.52 24.56
C GLY A 283 12.24 9.36 24.21
N SER A 284 10.95 9.48 24.54
CA SER A 284 9.94 8.48 24.17
C SER A 284 9.80 8.33 22.67
N ILE A 285 9.87 9.44 21.91
CA ILE A 285 9.82 9.43 20.45
C ILE A 285 11.06 8.74 19.87
N SER A 286 12.24 9.08 20.39
CA SER A 286 13.50 8.48 19.94
C SER A 286 13.57 6.98 20.22
N MET A 287 13.01 6.51 21.34
CA MET A 287 13.05 5.09 21.73
C MET A 287 11.97 4.26 21.03
N ASN A 288 10.88 4.88 20.58
CA ASN A 288 9.73 4.20 20.00
C ASN A 288 9.28 4.89 18.71
N ASP A 289 10.06 4.76 17.64
CA ASP A 289 9.76 5.27 16.29
C ASP A 289 8.74 4.33 15.61
N PRO A 290 7.44 4.69 15.51
CA PRO A 290 6.43 3.82 14.97
C PRO A 290 6.61 3.69 13.44
N ARG A 291 6.97 2.48 12.99
CA ARG A 291 7.13 2.15 11.56
C ARG A 291 6.15 1.07 11.14
N LEU A 292 5.64 1.20 9.92
CA LEU A 292 4.85 0.15 9.29
C LEU A 292 5.79 -0.91 8.73
N ILE A 293 5.74 -2.08 9.34
CA ILE A 293 6.52 -3.26 8.98
C ILE A 293 5.59 -4.24 8.25
N LEU A 294 6.01 -4.67 7.07
CA LEU A 294 5.41 -5.76 6.31
C LEU A 294 6.30 -7.00 6.37
N LEU A 295 5.64 -8.17 6.29
CA LEU A 295 6.24 -9.50 6.12
C LEU A 295 7.66 -9.67 6.71
N GLY A 296 7.75 -10.06 7.99
CA GLY A 296 9.02 -10.11 8.70
C GLY A 296 9.44 -8.73 9.17
N ASN A 297 10.50 -8.16 8.57
CA ASN A 297 11.14 -6.90 8.99
C ASN A 297 11.20 -5.83 7.88
N HIS A 298 10.41 -5.96 6.81
CA HIS A 298 10.45 -4.99 5.71
C HIS A 298 9.66 -3.72 6.06
N THR A 299 10.37 -2.62 6.34
CA THR A 299 9.71 -1.32 6.57
C THR A 299 9.29 -0.69 5.25
N ILE A 300 8.02 -0.30 5.12
CA ILE A 300 7.57 0.44 3.94
C ILE A 300 7.91 1.92 4.09
N GLY A 301 8.53 2.48 3.06
CA GLY A 301 8.67 3.92 2.90
C GLY A 301 9.05 4.29 1.47
N MET A 302 9.37 5.56 1.24
CA MET A 302 9.84 6.01 -0.08
C MET A 302 11.15 5.33 -0.52
N SER A 303 11.99 4.91 0.43
CA SER A 303 13.19 4.11 0.15
C SER A 303 12.85 2.75 -0.50
N THR A 304 11.70 2.17 -0.20
CA THR A 304 11.24 0.92 -0.81
C THR A 304 11.06 1.07 -2.33
N ILE A 305 10.49 2.19 -2.79
CA ILE A 305 10.35 2.47 -4.23
C ILE A 305 11.71 2.58 -4.90
N SER A 306 12.64 3.34 -4.28
CA SER A 306 14.00 3.49 -4.81
C SER A 306 14.70 2.14 -4.95
N ASN A 307 14.55 1.26 -3.95
CA ASN A 307 15.12 -0.08 -3.99
C ASN A 307 14.49 -0.92 -5.11
N TYR A 308 13.17 -0.90 -5.25
CA TYR A 308 12.47 -1.64 -6.31
C TYR A 308 12.86 -1.18 -7.71
N VAL A 309 12.94 0.13 -7.96
CA VAL A 309 13.35 0.67 -9.26
C VAL A 309 14.77 0.23 -9.61
N SER A 310 15.70 0.32 -8.66
CA SER A 310 17.08 -0.15 -8.85
C SER A 310 17.13 -1.64 -9.17
N THR A 311 16.38 -2.46 -8.43
CA THR A 311 16.32 -3.90 -8.65
C THR A 311 15.68 -4.25 -10.00
N TRP A 312 14.58 -3.60 -10.38
CA TRP A 312 13.96 -3.76 -11.70
C TRP A 312 14.93 -3.42 -12.83
N ALA A 313 15.63 -2.28 -12.73
CA ALA A 313 16.61 -1.88 -13.73
C ALA A 313 17.73 -2.92 -13.91
N MET A 314 18.26 -3.46 -12.80
CA MET A 314 19.26 -4.54 -12.86
C MET A 314 18.71 -5.80 -13.53
N TYR A 315 17.50 -6.24 -13.16
CA TYR A 315 16.87 -7.41 -13.78
C TYR A 315 16.58 -7.20 -15.27
N TYR A 316 16.11 -6.01 -15.66
CA TYR A 316 15.87 -5.68 -17.06
C TYR A 316 17.15 -5.73 -17.88
N LEU A 317 18.25 -5.18 -17.37
CA LEU A 317 19.55 -5.26 -18.03
C LEU A 317 19.99 -6.71 -18.27
N VAL A 318 19.90 -7.54 -17.23
CA VAL A 318 20.29 -8.96 -17.31
C VAL A 318 19.40 -9.72 -18.31
N LEU A 319 18.08 -9.58 -18.20
CA LEU A 319 17.14 -10.31 -19.06
C LEU A 319 17.22 -9.86 -20.53
N LEU A 320 17.49 -8.57 -20.77
CA LEU A 320 17.70 -8.08 -22.13
C LEU A 320 19.02 -8.56 -22.73
N GLN A 321 20.09 -8.62 -21.93
CA GLN A 321 21.36 -9.21 -22.38
C GLN A 321 21.14 -10.64 -22.85
N PHE A 322 20.44 -11.48 -22.08
CA PHE A 322 20.11 -12.83 -22.53
C PHE A 322 19.33 -12.83 -23.85
N LYS A 323 18.32 -11.96 -24.01
CA LYS A 323 17.51 -11.89 -25.24
C LYS A 323 18.33 -11.47 -26.46
N VAL A 324 19.32 -10.58 -26.31
CA VAL A 324 20.20 -10.14 -27.41
C VAL A 324 21.29 -11.17 -27.73
N THR A 325 21.77 -11.91 -26.73
CA THR A 325 22.93 -12.81 -26.87
C THR A 325 22.54 -14.23 -27.30
N LEU A 326 21.26 -14.63 -27.14
CA LEU A 326 20.75 -15.88 -27.67
C LEU A 326 20.78 -15.85 -29.21
N PRO A 327 21.41 -16.84 -29.88
CA PRO A 327 21.35 -16.95 -31.33
C PRO A 327 19.89 -17.03 -31.77
N ARG A 328 19.48 -16.13 -32.67
CA ARG A 328 18.22 -16.30 -33.40
C ARG A 328 18.48 -17.41 -34.41
N ASP A 329 18.18 -18.64 -34.04
CA ASP A 329 18.24 -19.75 -34.99
C ASP A 329 17.35 -19.41 -36.19
N SER A 330 17.97 -19.53 -37.37
CA SER A 330 17.53 -19.15 -38.71
C SER A 330 16.25 -19.83 -39.19
#